data_AF-A0A096AUZ3-F1
#
_entry.id   AF-A0A096AUZ3-F1
#
_cell.length_a   1.000
_cell.length_b   1.000
_cell.length_c   1.000
_cell.angle_alpha   90.00
_cell.angle_beta   90.00
_cell.angle_gamma   90.00
#
_symmetry.space_group_name_H-M   'P 1'
#
loop_
_entity.id
_entity.type
_entity.pdbx_description
1 polymer ?
#
loop_
_entity_poly.entity_id
_entity_poly.type
_entity_poly.pdbx_seq_one_letter_code
_entity_poly.pdbx_strand_id
1 'polypeptide(L)'
;MHQIQANVSGTRHIDIEDKHLKTITKYNLLANMIDSTGIIDEEILDKLKLTVRSLLESEAGKDKDLLDLCLDVIYNQNMKALGLKNLIDLYRQYYEESKEDIKLEEKQVEN
;
A
#
# COMPACT_ATOMS: atom_id res chain seq x y z
N MET A 1 -1.85 -12.82 3.74
CA MET A 1 -3.08 -12.08 4.14
C MET A 1 -2.84 -11.44 5.49
N HIS A 2 -2.92 -10.12 5.52
CA HIS A 2 -2.70 -9.24 6.66
C HIS A 2 -3.98 -8.45 6.92
N GLN A 3 -4.09 -7.87 8.12
CA GLN A 3 -5.21 -7.02 8.47
C GLN A 3 -4.69 -5.75 9.11
N ILE A 4 -5.17 -4.60 8.64
CA ILE A 4 -4.83 -3.30 9.21
C ILE A 4 -6.02 -2.68 9.94
N GLN A 5 -5.74 -2.02 11.05
CA GLN A 5 -6.74 -1.22 11.77
C GLN A 5 -6.97 0.10 11.03
N ALA A 6 -8.24 0.47 10.83
CA ALA A 6 -8.63 1.64 10.06
C ALA A 6 -9.19 2.80 10.91
N ASN A 7 -9.50 2.55 12.19
CA ASN A 7 -10.00 3.58 13.11
C ASN A 7 -9.41 3.45 14.53
N VAL A 8 -9.43 4.54 15.30
CA VAL A 8 -8.80 4.58 16.65
C VAL A 8 -9.40 3.56 17.61
N SER A 9 -10.71 3.28 17.53
CA SER A 9 -11.37 2.33 18.43
C SER A 9 -11.08 0.85 18.10
N GLY A 10 -10.41 0.54 16.99
CA GLY A 10 -10.05 -0.83 16.62
C GLY A 10 -11.23 -1.70 16.17
N THR A 11 -12.34 -1.08 15.77
CA THR A 11 -13.56 -1.81 15.34
C THR A 11 -13.68 -1.93 13.83
N ARG A 12 -12.89 -1.15 13.08
CA ARG A 12 -12.86 -1.18 11.62
C ARG A 12 -11.50 -1.64 11.16
N HIS A 13 -11.52 -2.59 10.24
CA HIS A 13 -10.33 -3.18 9.65
C HIS A 13 -10.43 -3.21 8.14
N ILE A 14 -9.28 -3.34 7.49
CA ILE A 14 -9.15 -3.56 6.05
C ILE A 14 -8.22 -4.76 5.87
N ASP A 15 -8.66 -5.72 5.06
CA ASP A 15 -7.87 -6.90 4.75
C ASP A 15 -6.93 -6.59 3.58
N ILE A 16 -5.66 -6.98 3.74
CA ILE A 16 -4.58 -6.72 2.79
C ILE A 16 -3.98 -8.04 2.37
N GLU A 17 -4.08 -8.35 1.08
CA GLU A 17 -3.44 -9.51 0.47
C GLU A 17 -2.05 -9.13 -0.07
N ASP A 18 -1.17 -10.12 -0.19
CA ASP A 18 0.17 -9.94 -0.72
C ASP A 18 0.14 -9.37 -2.16
N LYS A 19 -0.91 -9.69 -2.93
CA LYS A 19 -1.15 -9.09 -4.26
C LYS A 19 -1.29 -7.57 -4.18
N HIS A 20 -1.97 -7.05 -3.15
CA HIS A 20 -2.14 -5.62 -2.94
C HIS A 20 -0.80 -4.95 -2.67
N LEU A 21 0.05 -5.56 -1.83
CA LEU A 21 1.39 -5.05 -1.51
C LEU A 21 2.31 -5.06 -2.74
N LYS A 22 2.28 -6.15 -3.53
CA LYS A 22 3.00 -6.24 -4.82
C LYS A 22 2.57 -5.16 -5.81
N THR A 23 1.27 -4.89 -5.91
CA THR A 23 0.74 -3.81 -6.76
C THR A 23 1.17 -2.43 -6.30
N ILE A 24 1.21 -2.19 -4.97
CA ILE A 24 1.74 -0.95 -4.40
C ILE A 24 3.20 -0.75 -4.82
N THR A 25 4.04 -1.79 -4.75
CA THR A 25 5.44 -1.73 -5.23
C THR A 25 5.51 -1.47 -6.73
N LYS A 26 4.74 -2.21 -7.54
CA LYS A 26 4.72 -2.12 -9.00
C LYS A 26 4.48 -0.69 -9.50
N TYR A 27 3.56 0.04 -8.86
CA TYR A 27 3.20 1.41 -9.25
C TYR A 27 3.84 2.48 -8.37
N ASN A 28 4.68 2.09 -7.40
CA ASN A 28 5.38 2.99 -6.48
C ASN A 28 4.44 4.00 -5.77
N LEU A 29 3.25 3.56 -5.38
CA LEU A 29 2.15 4.45 -4.97
C LEU A 29 2.44 5.25 -3.68
N LEU A 30 3.22 4.68 -2.77
CA LEU A 30 3.44 5.26 -1.43
C LEU A 30 4.69 6.15 -1.34
N ALA A 31 5.57 6.16 -2.35
CA ALA A 31 6.84 6.88 -2.28
C ALA A 31 6.68 8.40 -2.06
N ASN A 32 5.58 8.98 -2.56
CA ASN A 32 5.31 10.43 -2.48
C ASN A 32 4.28 10.80 -1.40
N MET A 33 3.87 9.84 -0.56
CA MET A 33 2.86 10.04 0.48
C MET A 33 3.47 10.41 1.84
N ILE A 34 4.77 10.18 2.03
CA ILE A 34 5.47 10.53 3.26
C ILE A 34 6.26 11.81 2.97
N ASP A 35 5.70 12.95 3.37
CA ASP A 35 6.48 14.19 3.38
C ASP A 35 7.54 14.14 4.52
N SER A 36 8.48 15.05 4.47
CA SER A 36 9.54 15.28 5.44
C SER A 36 9.07 15.44 6.90
N THR A 37 7.77 15.67 7.13
CA THR A 37 7.14 15.75 8.47
C THR A 37 6.69 14.40 9.03
N GLY A 38 6.53 13.38 8.18
CA GLY A 38 6.07 12.04 8.56
C GLY A 38 4.61 11.96 9.02
N ILE A 39 3.83 13.04 8.90
CA ILE A 39 2.43 13.08 9.32
C ILE A 39 1.54 12.53 8.20
N ILE A 40 0.67 11.59 8.56
CA ILE A 40 -0.37 11.06 7.66
C ILE A 40 -1.72 11.56 8.18
N ASP A 41 -2.37 12.41 7.39
CA ASP A 41 -3.70 12.95 7.63
C ASP A 41 -4.64 12.66 6.44
N GLU A 42 -5.84 13.23 6.48
CA GLU A 42 -6.84 13.03 5.43
C GLU A 42 -6.43 13.71 4.10
N GLU A 43 -5.64 14.80 4.13
CA GLU A 43 -5.17 15.46 2.90
C GLU A 43 -4.19 14.54 2.14
N ILE A 44 -3.31 13.85 2.86
CA ILE A 44 -2.42 12.84 2.27
C ILE A 44 -3.22 11.67 1.67
N LEU A 45 -4.28 11.22 2.35
CA LEU A 45 -5.15 10.18 1.80
C LEU A 45 -5.86 10.64 0.52
N ASP A 46 -6.34 11.87 0.47
CA ASP A 46 -6.98 12.41 -0.73
C ASP A 46 -5.98 12.58 -1.88
N LYS A 47 -4.74 12.99 -1.58
CA LYS A 47 -3.64 13.01 -2.56
C LYS A 47 -3.34 11.63 -3.15
N LEU A 48 -3.35 10.58 -2.32
CA LEU A 48 -3.20 9.20 -2.80
C LEU A 48 -4.35 8.83 -3.74
N LYS A 49 -5.61 9.10 -3.34
CA LYS A 49 -6.79 8.83 -4.18
C LYS A 49 -6.76 9.56 -5.51
N LEU A 50 -6.29 10.81 -5.54
CA LEU A 50 -6.13 11.58 -6.78
C LEU A 50 -5.04 10.98 -7.67
N THR A 51 -3.90 10.60 -7.08
CA THR A 51 -2.80 9.95 -7.80
C THR A 51 -3.25 8.64 -8.45
N VAL A 52 -3.96 7.81 -7.69
CA VAL A 52 -4.55 6.56 -8.17
C VAL A 52 -5.59 6.83 -9.26
N ARG A 53 -6.45 7.84 -9.10
CA ARG A 53 -7.42 8.22 -10.13
C ARG A 53 -6.75 8.58 -11.45
N SER A 54 -5.72 9.42 -11.43
CA SER A 54 -4.96 9.76 -12.63
C SER A 54 -4.28 8.54 -13.25
N LEU A 55 -3.81 7.59 -12.43
CA LEU A 55 -3.27 6.32 -12.92
C LEU A 55 -4.34 5.46 -13.61
N LEU A 56 -5.57 5.40 -13.06
CA LEU A 56 -6.70 4.67 -13.63
C LEU A 56 -7.20 5.26 -14.96
N GLU A 57 -6.99 6.56 -15.19
CA GLU A 57 -7.30 7.22 -16.47
C GLU A 57 -6.30 6.86 -17.59
N SER A 58 -5.20 6.17 -17.26
CA SER A 58 -4.22 5.66 -18.21
C SER A 58 -4.45 4.19 -18.56
N GLU A 59 -3.58 3.62 -19.40
CA GLU A 59 -3.59 2.19 -19.72
C GLU A 59 -3.44 1.29 -18.48
N ALA A 60 -2.87 1.81 -17.38
CA ALA A 60 -2.79 1.09 -16.11
C ALA A 60 -4.18 0.78 -15.51
N GLY A 61 -5.22 1.53 -15.86
CA GLY A 61 -6.60 1.25 -15.43
C GLY A 61 -7.18 -0.07 -15.93
N LYS A 62 -6.51 -0.75 -16.88
CA LYS A 62 -6.88 -2.10 -17.34
C LYS A 62 -6.25 -3.21 -16.48
N ASP A 63 -5.33 -2.86 -15.60
CA ASP A 63 -4.67 -3.82 -14.71
C ASP A 63 -5.64 -4.26 -13.61
N LYS A 64 -5.97 -5.56 -13.63
CA LYS A 64 -6.89 -6.16 -12.67
C LYS A 64 -6.38 -6.01 -11.23
N ASP A 65 -5.09 -6.20 -10.99
CA ASP A 65 -4.54 -6.15 -9.62
C ASP A 65 -4.56 -4.72 -9.07
N LEU A 66 -4.43 -3.71 -9.95
CA LEU A 66 -4.63 -2.30 -9.58
C LEU A 66 -6.09 -2.03 -9.22
N LEU A 67 -7.04 -2.54 -10.00
CA LEU A 67 -8.47 -2.37 -9.72
C LEU A 67 -8.87 -3.06 -8.41
N ASP A 68 -8.40 -4.28 -8.16
CA ASP A 68 -8.62 -5.01 -6.91
C ASP A 68 -8.07 -4.20 -5.72
N LEU A 69 -6.82 -3.71 -5.79
CA LEU A 69 -6.23 -2.84 -4.76
C LEU A 69 -7.08 -1.59 -4.51
N CYS A 70 -7.60 -0.97 -5.58
CA CYS A 70 -8.42 0.22 -5.47
C CYS A 70 -9.73 -0.04 -4.72
N LEU A 71 -10.42 -1.13 -5.06
CA LEU A 71 -11.72 -1.46 -4.47
C LEU A 71 -11.58 -1.95 -3.03
N ASP A 72 -10.61 -2.84 -2.78
CA ASP A 72 -10.48 -3.51 -1.49
C ASP A 72 -9.85 -2.60 -0.43
N VAL A 73 -8.92 -1.72 -0.85
CA VAL A 73 -8.05 -0.96 0.07
C VAL A 73 -8.20 0.55 -0.08
N ILE A 74 -7.89 1.11 -1.25
CA ILE A 74 -7.73 2.58 -1.40
C ILE A 74 -9.05 3.34 -1.27
N TYR A 75 -10.11 2.84 -1.91
CA TYR A 75 -11.45 3.42 -1.87
C TYR A 75 -12.38 2.71 -0.87
N ASN A 76 -11.83 1.86 0.00
CA ASN A 76 -12.59 1.23 1.05
C ASN A 76 -13.26 2.29 1.95
N GLN A 77 -14.53 2.12 2.28
CA GLN A 77 -15.29 3.03 3.15
C GLN A 77 -14.65 3.26 4.53
N ASN A 78 -13.87 2.29 5.00
CA ASN A 78 -13.18 2.37 6.28
C ASN A 78 -11.83 3.08 6.18
N MET A 79 -11.29 3.28 4.98
CA MET A 79 -9.99 3.90 4.76
C MET A 79 -10.00 5.37 5.21
N LYS A 80 -9.09 5.67 6.13
CA LYS A 80 -8.86 6.99 6.74
C LYS A 80 -7.36 7.20 6.94
N ALA A 81 -6.96 8.37 7.41
CA ALA A 81 -5.56 8.69 7.71
C ALA A 81 -4.85 7.58 8.52
N LEU A 82 -5.50 7.06 9.57
CA LEU A 82 -4.95 5.96 10.37
C LEU A 82 -4.79 4.67 9.57
N GLY A 83 -5.76 4.33 8.72
CA GLY A 83 -5.68 3.17 7.82
C GLY A 83 -4.52 3.31 6.84
N LEU A 84 -4.34 4.49 6.24
CA LEU A 84 -3.21 4.76 5.35
C LEU A 84 -1.87 4.66 6.07
N LYS A 85 -1.77 5.21 7.28
CA LYS A 85 -0.56 5.08 8.11
C LYS A 85 -0.22 3.60 8.34
N ASN A 86 -1.22 2.81 8.77
CA ASN A 86 -1.00 1.39 9.04
C ASN A 86 -0.71 0.58 7.77
N LEU A 87 -1.27 0.96 6.61
CA LEU A 87 -0.90 0.39 5.31
C LEU A 87 0.56 0.67 4.96
N ILE A 88 1.04 1.90 5.18
CA ILE A 88 2.44 2.27 4.97
C ILE A 88 3.36 1.49 5.90
N ASP A 89 3.00 1.37 7.17
CA ASP A 89 3.79 0.63 8.16
C ASP A 89 3.86 -0.87 7.79
N LEU A 90 2.74 -1.49 7.39
CA LEU A 90 2.71 -2.86 6.88
C LEU A 90 3.54 -3.02 5.60
N TYR A 91 3.43 -2.09 4.65
CA TYR A 91 4.19 -2.12 3.40
C TYR A 91 5.69 -2.05 3.64
N ARG A 92 6.14 -1.23 4.59
CA ARG A 92 7.56 -1.14 4.97
C ARG A 92 8.07 -2.48 5.48
N GLN A 93 7.35 -3.12 6.39
CA GLN A 93 7.71 -4.44 6.91
C GLN A 93 7.81 -5.48 5.79
N TYR A 94 6.79 -5.57 4.94
CA TYR A 94 6.79 -6.46 3.78
C TYR A 94 7.98 -6.21 2.83
N TYR A 95 8.30 -4.95 2.58
CA TYR A 95 9.39 -4.57 1.68
C TYR A 95 10.78 -4.86 2.29
N GLU A 96 10.93 -4.75 3.61
CA GLU A 96 12.14 -5.15 4.33
C GLU A 96 12.33 -6.68 4.28
N GLU A 97 11.28 -7.46 4.57
CA GLU A 97 11.29 -8.92 4.47
C GLU A 97 11.63 -9.38 3.05
N SER A 98 10.96 -8.80 2.03
CA SER A 98 11.23 -9.12 0.62
C SER A 98 12.67 -8.81 0.18
N LYS A 99 13.32 -7.80 0.79
CA LYS A 99 14.73 -7.49 0.53
C LYS A 99 15.69 -8.48 1.17
N GLU A 100 15.33 -9.03 2.32
CA GLU A 100 16.11 -10.06 2.99
C GLU A 100 16.07 -11.36 2.19
N ASP A 101 14.91 -11.73 1.65
CA ASP A 101 14.75 -12.90 0.79
C ASP A 101 15.62 -12.83 -0.49
N ILE A 102 15.62 -11.67 -1.17
CA ILE A 102 16.46 -11.45 -2.37
C ILE A 102 17.96 -11.61 -2.03
N LYS A 103 18.40 -11.06 -0.88
CA LYS A 103 19.81 -11.17 -0.46
C LYS A 103 20.20 -12.59 -0.04
N LEU A 104 19.26 -13.41 0.42
CA LEU A 104 19.49 -14.81 0.78
C LEU A 104 19.60 -15.69 -0.46
N GLU A 105 18.80 -15.43 -1.51
CA GLU A 105 18.88 -16.13 -2.79
C GLU A 105 20.20 -15.83 -3.53
N GLU A 106 20.65 -14.57 -3.57
CA GLU A 106 21.93 -14.19 -4.19
C GLU A 106 23.12 -14.92 -3.53
N LYS A 107 23.12 -15.10 -2.21
CA LYS A 107 24.17 -15.82 -1.47
C LYS A 107 24.16 -17.34 -1.68
N GLN A 108 23.04 -17.92 -2.12
CA GLN A 108 22.95 -19.35 -2.42
C GLN A 108 23.41 -19.68 -3.84
N VAL A 109 23.37 -18.70 -4.77
CA VAL A 109 23.84 -18.87 -6.15
C VAL A 109 25.38 -18.70 -6.25
N GLU A 110 26.01 -18.04 -5.28
CA GLU A 110 27.47 -17.84 -5.23
C GLU A 110 28.25 -18.98 -4.53
N ASN A 111 27.61 -20.09 -4.13
CA ASN A 111 28.26 -21.28 -3.54
C ASN A 111 28.13 -22.54 -4.40
#